data_AF-A0A7C5ENE8-F1
#
_entry.id   AF-A0A7C5ENE8-F1
#
_cell.length_a   1.000
_cell.length_b   1.000
_cell.length_c   1.000
_cell.angle_alpha   90.00
_cell.angle_beta   90.00
_cell.angle_gamma   90.00
#
_symmetry.space_group_name_H-M   'P 1'
#
loop_
_entity.id
_entity.type
_entity.pdbx_description
1 polymer ?
#
loop_
_entity_poly.entity_id
_entity_poly.type
_entity_poly.pdbx_seq_one_letter_code
_entity_poly.pdbx_strand_id
1 'polypeptide(L)'
;MKKVNRILCHDLSEDIFVSMVYLILNIKTHEMILARAGHVYPILNTGSGEPTMIKSGGMAMGLGEPGLFEAALEETTVALKPNDIVVLYTDGITEAHDKNDNEWGLLNLVKAIQTTALEGGGASAVAANVRQRLMQFVGDVSQYDDLTLVAIRAVGREG
;
A
#
# COMPACT_ATOMS: atom_id res chain seq x y z
N MET A 1 -0.86 -11.60 -12.26
CA MET A 1 -0.31 -12.30 -11.08
C MET A 1 -0.17 -13.81 -11.27
N LYS A 2 -1.20 -14.57 -11.67
CA LYS A 2 -1.13 -16.05 -11.81
C LYS A 2 0.10 -16.57 -12.59
N LYS A 3 0.42 -15.94 -13.73
CA LYS A 3 1.62 -16.30 -14.52
C LYS A 3 2.93 -16.03 -13.76
N VAL A 4 3.00 -14.95 -12.99
CA VAL A 4 4.17 -14.61 -12.17
C VAL A 4 4.33 -15.64 -11.05
N ASN A 5 3.24 -15.97 -10.33
CA ASN A 5 3.28 -17.01 -9.30
C ASN A 5 3.79 -18.35 -9.85
N ARG A 6 3.31 -18.79 -11.02
CA ARG A 6 3.78 -20.05 -11.64
C ARG A 6 5.28 -20.03 -11.98
N ILE A 7 5.84 -18.89 -12.37
CA ILE A 7 7.27 -18.77 -12.62
C ILE A 7 8.02 -18.84 -11.28
N LEU A 8 7.60 -18.03 -10.31
CA LEU A 8 8.26 -17.94 -9.00
C LEU A 8 8.19 -19.25 -8.21
N CYS A 9 7.06 -19.97 -8.21
CA CYS A 9 6.92 -21.23 -7.48
C CYS A 9 7.90 -22.33 -7.92
N HIS A 10 8.47 -22.23 -9.13
CA HIS A 10 9.50 -23.17 -9.59
C HIS A 10 10.92 -22.74 -9.19
N ASP A 11 11.13 -21.45 -8.97
CA ASP A 11 12.44 -20.85 -8.70
C ASP A 11 12.68 -20.59 -7.20
N LEU A 12 11.62 -20.44 -6.41
CA LEU A 12 11.69 -20.18 -4.98
C LEU A 12 11.86 -21.49 -4.19
N SER A 13 12.70 -21.46 -3.16
CA SER A 13 12.75 -22.52 -2.15
C SER A 13 11.48 -22.51 -1.30
N GLU A 14 11.14 -23.65 -0.68
CA GLU A 14 9.89 -23.85 0.08
C GLU A 14 9.64 -22.79 1.19
N ASP A 15 10.71 -22.21 1.74
CA ASP A 15 10.63 -21.19 2.82
C ASP A 15 10.57 -19.74 2.32
N ILE A 16 10.59 -19.51 1.00
CA ILE A 16 10.57 -18.15 0.43
C ILE A 16 9.23 -17.87 -0.22
N PHE A 17 8.63 -16.75 0.17
CA PHE A 17 7.44 -16.21 -0.45
C PHE A 17 7.64 -14.75 -0.84
N VAL A 18 6.79 -14.28 -1.75
CA VAL A 18 6.82 -12.90 -2.25
C VAL A 18 5.47 -12.25 -2.04
N SER A 19 5.44 -11.16 -1.27
CA SER A 19 4.28 -10.28 -1.19
C SER A 19 4.27 -9.31 -2.40
N MET A 20 3.08 -8.99 -2.92
CA MET A 20 2.95 -8.03 -4.02
C MET A 20 1.58 -7.36 -4.03
N VAL A 21 1.53 -6.09 -4.41
CA VAL A 21 0.31 -5.40 -4.83
C VAL A 21 0.45 -4.96 -6.28
N TYR A 22 -0.60 -5.13 -7.08
CA TYR A 22 -0.63 -4.68 -8.47
C TYR A 22 -1.93 -3.98 -8.75
N LEU A 23 -1.85 -2.84 -9.43
CA LEU A 23 -3.01 -2.06 -9.82
C LEU A 23 -2.92 -1.59 -11.26
N ILE A 24 -4.08 -1.44 -11.88
CA ILE A 24 -4.25 -0.82 -13.19
C ILE A 24 -5.21 0.34 -13.01
N LEU A 25 -4.76 1.54 -13.37
CA LEU A 25 -5.56 2.76 -13.30
C LEU A 25 -5.96 3.22 -14.71
N ASN A 26 -7.26 3.27 -14.97
CA ASN A 26 -7.78 3.93 -16.16
C ASN A 26 -7.87 5.45 -15.92
N ILE A 27 -6.91 6.20 -16.44
CA ILE A 27 -6.84 7.65 -16.28
C ILE A 27 -8.00 8.43 -16.91
N LYS A 28 -8.78 7.81 -17.82
CA LYS A 28 -9.95 8.46 -18.43
C LYS A 28 -11.19 8.31 -17.57
N THR A 29 -11.41 7.13 -16.99
CA THR A 29 -12.61 6.83 -16.18
C THR A 29 -12.37 6.98 -14.68
N HIS A 30 -11.11 7.09 -14.24
CA HIS A 30 -10.67 7.02 -12.85
C HIS A 30 -11.05 5.71 -12.15
N GLU A 31 -11.24 4.65 -12.93
CA GLU A 31 -11.43 3.30 -12.39
C GLU A 31 -10.08 2.65 -12.14
N MET A 32 -9.86 2.20 -10.91
CA MET A 32 -8.69 1.44 -10.50
C MET A 32 -9.09 0.00 -10.22
N ILE A 33 -8.42 -0.95 -10.87
CA ILE A 33 -8.52 -2.37 -10.56
C ILE A 33 -7.26 -2.76 -9.79
N LEU A 34 -7.42 -3.43 -8.66
CA LEU A 34 -6.34 -3.81 -7.77
C LEU A 34 -6.42 -5.28 -7.39
N ALA A 35 -5.27 -5.95 -7.33
CA ALA A 35 -5.13 -7.28 -6.76
C ALA A 35 -3.92 -7.31 -5.83
N ARG A 36 -3.96 -8.20 -4.83
CA ARG A 36 -2.84 -8.45 -3.93
C ARG A 36 -2.42 -9.91 -3.98
N ALA A 37 -1.16 -10.14 -3.68
CA ALA A 37 -0.57 -11.40 -3.32
C ALA A 37 0.02 -11.25 -1.91
N GLY A 38 -0.80 -11.31 -0.86
CA GLY A 38 -0.34 -11.24 0.54
C GLY A 38 0.15 -9.88 1.05
N HIS A 39 0.38 -8.89 0.18
CA HIS A 39 0.87 -7.55 0.54
C HIS A 39 -0.03 -6.78 1.50
N VAL A 40 0.46 -5.86 2.32
CA VAL A 40 -0.42 -5.04 3.17
C VAL A 40 -1.49 -4.28 2.36
N TYR A 41 -2.65 -4.02 2.98
CA TYR A 41 -3.75 -3.35 2.28
C TYR A 41 -3.38 -1.91 1.91
N PRO A 42 -3.63 -1.46 0.67
CA PRO A 42 -3.57 -0.05 0.31
C PRO A 42 -4.55 0.81 1.13
N ILE A 43 -4.21 2.07 1.31
CA ILE A 43 -5.08 3.07 1.98
C ILE A 43 -5.74 3.95 0.93
N LEU A 44 -7.05 4.15 1.03
CA LEU A 44 -7.83 5.14 0.28
C LEU A 44 -8.24 6.27 1.22
N ASN A 45 -7.85 7.50 0.88
CA ASN A 45 -8.33 8.72 1.49
C ASN A 45 -9.20 9.49 0.49
N THR A 46 -10.46 9.75 0.85
CA THR A 46 -11.44 10.44 -0.01
C THR A 46 -11.47 11.96 0.21
N GLY A 47 -10.44 12.54 0.83
CA GLY A 47 -10.34 13.97 1.19
C GLY A 47 -11.31 14.41 2.29
N SER A 48 -12.17 13.51 2.77
CA SER A 48 -13.15 13.73 3.82
C SER A 48 -13.19 12.50 4.71
N GLY A 49 -13.23 12.71 6.04
CA GLY A 49 -13.31 11.61 7.00
C GLY A 49 -11.98 10.86 7.21
N GLU A 50 -12.10 9.65 7.75
CA GLU A 50 -10.97 8.77 8.06
C GLU A 50 -10.57 7.96 6.82
N PRO A 51 -9.27 7.85 6.50
CA PRO A 51 -8.80 6.95 5.46
C PRO A 51 -9.23 5.50 5.71
N THR A 52 -9.53 4.77 4.64
CA THR A 52 -10.03 3.39 4.69
C THR A 52 -9.07 2.45 3.98
N MET A 53 -9.09 1.16 4.34
CA MET A 53 -8.29 0.15 3.66
C MET A 53 -9.01 -0.39 2.43
N ILE A 54 -8.33 -0.47 1.29
CA ILE A 54 -8.83 -1.18 0.10
C ILE A 54 -8.61 -2.67 0.34
N LYS A 55 -9.62 -3.32 0.93
CA LYS A 55 -9.59 -4.75 1.22
C LYS A 55 -9.80 -5.55 -0.06
N SER A 56 -8.97 -6.58 -0.22
CA SER A 56 -9.06 -7.59 -1.28
C SER A 56 -8.57 -8.92 -0.72
N GLY A 57 -8.95 -10.06 -1.29
CA GLY A 57 -8.29 -11.34 -1.04
C GLY A 57 -6.85 -11.40 -1.54
N GLY A 58 -6.28 -12.61 -1.52
CA GLY A 58 -4.94 -12.90 -2.03
C GLY A 58 -3.94 -13.27 -0.95
N MET A 59 -3.23 -14.36 -1.19
CA MET A 59 -2.11 -14.86 -0.38
C MET A 59 -0.77 -14.57 -1.07
N ALA A 60 0.34 -14.61 -0.33
CA ALA A 60 1.66 -14.39 -0.93
C ALA A 60 1.99 -15.45 -1.99
N MET A 61 2.77 -15.05 -2.99
CA MET A 61 3.23 -15.97 -4.04
C MET A 61 4.26 -16.94 -3.46
N GLY A 62 4.25 -18.19 -3.95
CA GLY A 62 5.11 -19.26 -3.42
C GLY A 62 4.55 -20.00 -2.20
N LEU A 63 3.46 -19.51 -1.58
CA LEU A 63 2.85 -20.18 -0.42
C LEU A 63 1.79 -21.21 -0.81
N GLY A 64 1.80 -22.35 -0.12
CA GLY A 64 0.76 -23.36 -0.18
C GLY A 64 0.81 -24.29 -1.39
N GLU A 65 -0.18 -25.17 -1.48
CA GLU A 65 -0.24 -26.17 -2.54
C GLU A 65 -0.57 -25.54 -3.92
N PRO A 66 -0.16 -26.18 -5.03
CA PRO A 66 -0.48 -25.71 -6.38
C PRO A 66 -1.98 -25.42 -6.56
N GLY A 67 -2.30 -24.23 -7.06
CA GLY A 67 -3.67 -23.78 -7.30
C GLY A 67 -4.32 -23.01 -6.14
N LEU A 68 -3.76 -23.06 -4.93
CA LEU A 68 -4.29 -22.31 -3.79
C LEU A 68 -4.16 -20.79 -3.99
N PHE A 69 -3.02 -20.35 -4.54
CA PHE A 69 -2.81 -18.95 -4.91
C PHE A 69 -3.89 -18.44 -5.87
N GLU A 70 -4.20 -19.20 -6.92
CA GLU A 70 -5.22 -18.84 -7.90
C GLU A 70 -6.63 -18.78 -7.31
N ALA A 71 -6.93 -19.65 -6.33
CA ALA A 71 -8.22 -19.68 -5.64
C ALA A 71 -8.37 -18.53 -4.64
N ALA A 72 -7.27 -18.10 -4.01
CA ALA A 72 -7.26 -16.99 -3.07
C ALA A 72 -7.20 -15.61 -3.74
N LEU A 73 -6.74 -15.52 -4.99
CA LEU A 73 -6.56 -14.26 -5.71
C LEU A 73 -7.91 -13.59 -6.02
N GLU A 74 -8.07 -12.37 -5.52
CA GLU A 74 -9.26 -11.54 -5.73
C GLU A 74 -8.87 -10.19 -6.34
N GLU A 75 -9.69 -9.71 -7.27
CA GLU A 75 -9.61 -8.38 -7.85
C GLU A 75 -10.66 -7.46 -7.20
N THR A 76 -10.26 -6.24 -6.87
CA THR A 76 -11.13 -5.21 -6.30
C THR A 76 -11.11 -3.99 -7.20
N THR A 77 -12.30 -3.50 -7.56
CA THR A 77 -12.46 -2.29 -8.36
C THR A 77 -12.84 -1.12 -7.47
N VAL A 78 -12.15 0.01 -7.65
CA VAL A 78 -12.39 1.27 -6.93
C VAL A 78 -12.58 2.39 -7.95
N ALA A 79 -13.73 3.06 -7.88
CA ALA A 79 -13.99 4.27 -8.66
C ALA A 79 -13.46 5.50 -7.89
N LEU A 80 -12.40 6.12 -8.39
CA LEU A 80 -11.77 7.27 -7.74
C LEU A 80 -12.46 8.57 -8.14
N LYS A 81 -12.77 9.40 -7.15
CA LYS A 81 -13.25 10.78 -7.33
C LYS A 81 -12.08 11.75 -7.40
N PRO A 82 -12.25 12.93 -8.02
CA PRO A 82 -11.25 13.98 -7.94
C PRO A 82 -10.83 14.26 -6.50
N ASN A 83 -9.53 14.37 -6.27
CA ASN A 83 -8.85 14.51 -4.99
C ASN A 83 -8.78 13.27 -4.10
N ASP A 84 -9.34 12.12 -4.51
CA ASP A 84 -9.06 10.87 -3.83
C ASP A 84 -7.56 10.54 -3.92
N ILE A 85 -6.99 10.08 -2.81
CA ILE A 85 -5.58 9.70 -2.69
C ILE A 85 -5.51 8.22 -2.30
N VAL A 86 -4.82 7.43 -3.12
CA VAL A 86 -4.48 6.04 -2.83
C VAL A 86 -3.02 5.99 -2.40
N VAL A 87 -2.74 5.32 -1.28
CA VAL A 87 -1.39 5.12 -0.75
C VAL A 87 -1.09 3.61 -0.72
N LEU A 88 -0.04 3.22 -1.45
CA LEU A 88 0.61 1.92 -1.36
C LEU A 88 1.83 2.07 -0.44
N TYR A 89 2.09 1.08 0.40
CA TYR A 89 3.23 1.10 1.30
C TYR A 89 3.70 -0.34 1.58
N THR A 90 4.96 -0.51 2.01
CA THR A 90 5.47 -1.78 2.58
C THR A 90 5.27 -1.80 4.10
N ASP A 91 5.16 -2.98 4.67
CA ASP A 91 5.13 -3.23 6.12
C ASP A 91 6.31 -2.60 6.86
N GLY A 92 7.49 -2.50 6.25
CA GLY A 92 8.62 -1.73 6.79
C GLY A 92 8.26 -0.29 7.24
N ILE A 93 7.24 0.35 6.64
CA ILE A 93 6.72 1.65 7.11
C ILE A 93 6.00 1.53 8.45
N THR A 94 5.14 0.52 8.61
CA THR A 94 4.32 0.34 9.81
C THR A 94 5.07 -0.37 10.93
N GLU A 95 6.04 -1.21 10.58
CA GLU A 95 6.90 -1.98 11.49
C GLU A 95 8.21 -1.25 11.79
N ALA A 96 8.35 0.03 11.44
CA ALA A 96 9.52 0.80 11.86
C ALA A 96 9.49 1.09 13.36
N HIS A 97 10.63 0.93 14.05
CA HIS A 97 10.71 1.13 15.51
C HIS A 97 11.48 2.39 15.91
N ASP A 98 11.11 2.95 17.07
CA ASP A 98 11.92 3.94 17.77
C ASP A 98 13.05 3.27 18.60
N LYS A 99 13.85 4.08 19.28
CA LYS A 99 14.96 3.61 20.14
C LYS A 99 14.53 2.75 21.34
N ASN A 100 13.24 2.75 21.67
CA ASN A 100 12.67 1.98 22.77
C ASN A 100 11.89 0.76 22.25
N ASP A 101 12.07 0.39 20.97
CA ASP A 101 11.40 -0.73 20.32
C ASP A 101 9.87 -0.55 20.19
N ASN A 102 9.38 0.70 20.16
CA ASN A 102 7.98 0.97 19.86
C ASN A 102 7.76 1.06 18.36
N GLU A 103 6.75 0.35 17.83
CA GLU A 103 6.36 0.41 16.41
C GLU A 103 5.66 1.74 16.05
N TRP A 104 5.96 2.25 14.86
CA TRP A 104 5.28 3.39 14.26
C TRP A 104 3.79 3.10 14.05
N GLY A 105 3.49 1.93 13.49
CA GLY A 105 2.15 1.39 13.38
C GLY A 105 1.25 2.06 12.34
N LEU A 106 0.19 1.33 11.97
CA LEU A 106 -0.79 1.76 10.98
C LEU A 106 -1.54 3.04 11.37
N LEU A 107 -1.83 3.22 12.66
CA LEU A 107 -2.59 4.38 13.14
C LEU A 107 -1.86 5.70 12.86
N ASN A 108 -0.53 5.73 13.02
CA ASN A 108 0.24 6.93 12.78
C ASN A 108 0.41 7.21 11.28
N LEU A 109 0.52 6.15 10.46
CA LEU A 109 0.47 6.27 9.00
C LEU A 109 -0.86 6.88 8.52
N VAL A 110 -1.99 6.34 8.98
CA VAL A 110 -3.34 6.84 8.64
C VAL A 110 -3.51 8.30 9.05
N LYS A 111 -3.08 8.67 10.26
CA LYS A 111 -3.13 10.07 10.74
C LYS A 111 -2.30 11.00 9.86
N ALA A 112 -1.07 10.60 9.50
CA ALA A 112 -0.20 11.41 8.64
C ALA A 112 -0.83 11.65 7.26
N ILE A 113 -1.44 10.62 6.66
CA ILE A 113 -2.16 10.73 5.39
C ILE A 113 -3.38 11.65 5.53
N GLN A 114 -4.16 11.46 6.60
CA GLN A 114 -5.38 12.22 6.85
C GLN A 114 -5.11 13.72 7.03
N THR A 115 -4.16 14.09 7.90
CA THR A 115 -3.83 15.50 8.17
C THR A 115 -3.47 16.25 6.90
N THR A 116 -2.58 15.69 6.08
CA THR A 116 -2.15 16.35 4.85
C THR A 116 -3.27 16.47 3.82
N ALA A 117 -4.14 15.48 3.71
CA ALA A 117 -5.28 15.55 2.79
C ALA A 117 -6.30 16.62 3.23
N LEU A 118 -6.57 16.74 4.54
CA LEU A 118 -7.46 17.77 5.09
C LEU A 118 -6.94 19.20 4.88
N GLU A 119 -5.62 19.36 4.81
CA GLU A 119 -4.96 20.64 4.47
C GLU A 119 -4.95 20.93 2.96
N GLY A 120 -5.56 20.08 2.13
CA GLY A 120 -5.58 20.21 0.67
C GLY A 120 -4.30 19.73 -0.01
N GLY A 121 -3.43 19.01 0.72
CA GLY A 121 -2.18 18.46 0.20
C GLY A 121 -2.41 17.37 -0.85
N GLY A 122 -1.60 17.39 -1.92
CA GLY A 122 -1.59 16.35 -2.93
C GLY A 122 -0.77 15.12 -2.56
N ALA A 123 -0.68 14.15 -3.48
CA ALA A 123 0.09 12.92 -3.29
C ALA A 123 1.54 13.14 -2.82
N SER A 124 2.25 14.11 -3.42
CA SER A 124 3.63 14.43 -3.02
C SER A 124 3.71 14.98 -1.59
N ALA A 125 2.72 15.77 -1.16
CA ALA A 125 2.69 16.31 0.19
C ALA A 125 2.43 15.18 1.21
N VAL A 126 1.54 14.24 0.89
CA VAL A 126 1.28 13.06 1.71
C VAL A 126 2.55 12.24 1.89
N ALA A 127 3.25 11.90 0.81
CA ALA A 127 4.49 11.13 0.88
C ALA A 127 5.58 11.86 1.70
N ALA A 128 5.70 13.18 1.52
CA ALA A 128 6.65 14.00 2.27
C ALA A 128 6.33 14.04 3.78
N ASN A 129 5.05 14.23 4.15
CA ASN A 129 4.63 14.27 5.54
C ASN A 129 4.79 12.90 6.23
N VAL A 130 4.43 11.81 5.57
CA VAL A 130 4.64 10.45 6.10
C VAL A 130 6.12 10.22 6.35
N ARG A 131 6.98 10.50 5.35
CA ARG A 131 8.43 10.36 5.49
C ARG A 131 8.96 11.20 6.65
N GLN A 132 8.56 12.48 6.73
CA GLN A 132 9.03 13.38 7.78
C GLN A 132 8.67 12.84 9.17
N ARG A 133 7.40 12.46 9.39
CA ARG A 133 6.93 11.96 10.68
C ARG A 133 7.57 10.64 11.07
N LEU A 134 7.74 9.73 10.09
CA LEU A 134 8.42 8.46 10.30
C LEU A 134 9.87 8.67 10.72
N MET A 135 10.63 9.51 10.01
CA MET A 135 12.03 9.79 10.35
C MET A 135 12.16 10.52 11.70
N GLN A 136 11.21 11.39 12.05
CA GLN A 136 11.17 12.02 13.37
C GLN A 136 10.89 11.02 14.50
N PHE A 137 10.07 9.99 14.23
CA PHE A 137 9.75 8.94 15.20
C PHE A 137 10.92 7.97 15.40
N VAL A 138 11.49 7.45 14.31
CA VAL A 138 12.62 6.51 14.32
C VAL A 138 13.88 7.18 14.88
N GLY A 139 14.11 8.46 14.59
CA GLY A 139 15.28 9.20 15.04
C GLY A 139 16.56 8.66 14.40
N ASP A 140 17.58 8.41 15.22
CA ASP A 140 18.90 7.92 14.76
C ASP A 140 19.00 6.38 14.72
N VAL A 141 17.88 5.67 14.90
CA VAL A 141 17.85 4.20 14.85
C VAL A 141 18.09 3.72 13.41
N SER A 142 18.87 2.65 13.28
CA SER A 142 19.12 2.03 11.98
C SER A 142 17.82 1.47 11.40
N GLN A 143 17.63 1.66 10.09
CA GLN A 143 16.49 1.12 9.37
C GLN A 143 16.47 -0.41 9.49
N TYR A 144 15.33 -0.95 9.91
CA TYR A 144 15.12 -2.39 10.11
C TYR A 144 14.78 -3.12 8.81
N ASP A 145 13.94 -2.51 7.96
CA ASP A 145 13.46 -3.08 6.70
C ASP A 145 13.25 -1.98 5.63
N ASP A 146 13.06 -2.35 4.37
CA ASP A 146 12.88 -1.45 3.23
C ASP A 146 11.61 -0.58 3.35
N LEU A 147 11.82 0.74 3.32
CA LEU A 147 10.74 1.73 3.41
C LEU A 147 10.29 2.16 2.02
N THR A 148 9.15 1.65 1.56
CA THR A 148 8.55 2.06 0.28
C THR A 148 7.17 2.65 0.49
N LEU A 149 6.90 3.81 -0.12
CA LEU A 149 5.59 4.44 -0.16
C LEU A 149 5.34 5.09 -1.52
N VAL A 150 4.17 4.80 -2.10
CA VAL A 150 3.69 5.40 -3.35
C VAL A 150 2.32 6.04 -3.09
N ALA A 151 2.19 7.33 -3.35
CA ALA A 151 0.92 8.04 -3.27
C ALA A 151 0.45 8.43 -4.68
N ILE A 152 -0.82 8.17 -4.98
CA ILE A 152 -1.48 8.47 -6.25
C ILE A 152 -2.68 9.36 -5.94
N ARG A 153 -2.79 10.51 -6.59
CA ARG A 153 -3.97 11.39 -6.47
C ARG A 153 -4.74 11.41 -7.78
N ALA A 154 -6.03 11.15 -7.73
CA ALA A 154 -6.92 11.40 -8.86
C ALA A 154 -7.10 12.93 -9.03
N VAL A 155 -6.69 13.47 -10.17
CA VAL A 155 -6.85 14.89 -10.48
C VAL A 155 -8.15 15.11 -11.26
N GLY A 156 -8.83 16.23 -11.02
CA GLY A 156 -9.97 16.61 -11.86
C GLY A 156 -9.54 16.81 -13.31
N ARG A 157 -10.47 16.65 -14.26
CA ARG A 157 -10.22 17.09 -15.63
C ARG A 157 -10.12 18.61 -15.63
N GLU A 158 -9.00 19.16 -16.06
CA GLU A 158 -8.98 20.54 -16.55
C GLU A 158 -9.88 20.56 -17.80
N GLY A 159 -10.87 21.45 -17.80
CA GLY A 159 -11.81 21.63 -18.89
C GLY A 159 -11.17 22.26 -20.13
#